data_AF-A0A2T3NMA7-F1
#
_entry.id   AF-A0A2T3NMA7-F1
#
_cell.length_a   1.000
_cell.length_b   1.000
_cell.length_c   1.000
_cell.angle_alpha   90.00
_cell.angle_beta   90.00
_cell.angle_gamma   90.00
#
_symmetry.space_group_name_H-M   'P 1'
#
loop_
_entity.id
_entity.type
_entity.pdbx_description
1 polymer ?
#
loop_
_entity_poly.entity_id
_entity_poly.type
_entity_poly.pdbx_seq_one_letter_code
_entity_poly.pdbx_strand_id
1 'polypeptide(L)'
;MAINIVKRCVAIGVASVLLSGCVGSNVATSKLMEYNVKAVDNRYARGGLNMAMSPLYAVTVGADYLVLNSLEFWTGENPISGQPHIFDTDTDTWLEVNSSIDESLHSAPIKISTSE
;
A
#
# COMPACT_ATOMS: atom_id res chain seq x y z
N MET A 1 -6.63 13.26 -32.55
CA MET A 1 -6.68 13.89 -31.22
C MET A 1 -6.68 12.86 -30.09
N ALA A 2 -7.62 11.90 -30.08
CA ALA A 2 -7.71 10.85 -29.06
C ALA A 2 -6.44 10.00 -28.88
N ILE A 3 -5.76 9.61 -29.97
CA ILE A 3 -4.51 8.82 -29.92
C ILE A 3 -3.39 9.52 -29.14
N ASN A 4 -3.28 10.84 -29.24
CA ASN A 4 -2.24 11.59 -28.51
C ASN A 4 -2.61 11.76 -27.03
N ILE A 5 -3.90 11.81 -26.70
CA ILE A 5 -4.38 11.83 -25.32
C ILE A 5 -4.12 10.48 -24.66
N VAL A 6 -4.48 9.36 -25.32
CA VAL A 6 -4.23 8.01 -24.83
C VAL A 6 -2.73 7.77 -24.59
N LYS A 7 -1.86 8.16 -25.53
CA LYS A 7 -0.39 8.05 -25.36
C LYS A 7 0.11 8.81 -24.13
N ARG A 8 -0.42 10.02 -23.87
CA ARG A 8 -0.06 10.83 -22.70
C ARG A 8 -0.54 10.18 -21.41
N CYS A 9 -1.78 9.69 -21.37
CA CYS A 9 -2.32 8.99 -20.20
C CYS A 9 -1.52 7.71 -19.89
N VAL A 10 -1.14 6.94 -20.91
CA VAL A 10 -0.30 5.74 -20.75
C VAL A 10 1.09 6.12 -20.22
N ALA A 11 1.72 7.15 -20.78
CA ALA A 11 3.04 7.60 -20.33
C ALA A 11 3.01 8.10 -18.88
N ILE A 12 2.00 8.87 -18.50
CA ILE A 12 1.80 9.35 -17.13
C ILE A 12 1.51 8.18 -16.19
N GLY A 13 0.64 7.25 -16.60
CA GLY A 13 0.33 6.04 -15.82
C GLY A 13 1.56 5.17 -15.55
N VAL A 14 2.37 4.91 -16.57
CA VAL A 14 3.63 4.15 -16.43
C VAL A 14 4.63 4.90 -15.55
N ALA A 15 4.78 6.22 -15.73
CA ALA A 15 5.66 7.03 -14.89
C ALA A 15 5.22 6.99 -13.42
N SER A 16 3.91 7.12 -13.15
CA SER A 16 3.38 7.06 -11.79
C SER A 16 3.66 5.71 -11.12
N VAL A 17 3.53 4.60 -11.85
CA VAL A 17 3.82 3.25 -11.33
C VAL A 17 5.32 3.05 -11.05
N LEU A 18 6.19 3.58 -11.91
CA LEU A 18 7.66 3.47 -11.73
C LEU A 18 8.19 4.35 -10.60
N LEU A 19 7.48 5.43 -10.26
CA LEU A 19 7.85 6.38 -9.20
C LEU A 19 7.16 6.07 -7.86
N SER A 20 6.12 5.23 -7.85
CA SER A 20 5.45 4.78 -6.63
C SER A 20 6.22 3.64 -5.98
N GLY A 21 6.96 3.94 -4.91
CA GLY A 21 7.26 2.92 -3.90
C GLY A 21 5.96 2.46 -3.25
N CYS A 22 5.74 1.14 -3.14
CA CYS A 22 4.61 0.61 -2.38
C CYS A 22 4.89 0.80 -0.88
N VAL A 23 4.55 1.96 -0.35
CA VAL A 23 4.73 2.34 1.05
C VAL A 23 3.41 2.10 1.78
N GLY A 24 3.44 1.27 2.83
CA GLY A 24 2.27 0.82 3.59
C GLY A 24 2.08 -0.71 3.51
N SER A 25 1.16 -1.25 4.32
CA SER A 25 0.99 -2.70 4.46
C SER A 25 0.40 -3.41 3.23
N ASN A 26 -0.23 -2.67 2.30
CA ASN A 26 -0.93 -3.21 1.12
C ASN A 26 -1.87 -4.38 1.47
N VAL A 27 -2.68 -4.19 2.51
CA VAL A 27 -3.47 -5.24 3.14
C VAL A 27 -4.44 -5.91 2.15
N ALA A 28 -5.08 -5.16 1.24
CA ALA A 28 -6.03 -5.74 0.30
C ALA A 28 -5.34 -6.64 -0.73
N THR A 29 -4.23 -6.19 -1.29
CA THR A 29 -3.40 -6.95 -2.24
C THR A 29 -2.81 -8.19 -1.57
N SER A 30 -2.35 -8.05 -0.33
CA SER A 30 -1.82 -9.17 0.45
C SER A 30 -2.87 -10.24 0.72
N LYS A 31 -4.12 -9.83 1.06
CA LYS A 31 -5.25 -10.75 1.21
C LYS A 31 -5.59 -11.48 -0.09
N LEU A 32 -5.60 -10.77 -1.22
CA LEU A 32 -5.83 -11.41 -2.52
C LEU A 32 -4.73 -12.43 -2.86
N MET A 33 -3.48 -12.11 -2.56
CA MET A 33 -2.36 -13.05 -2.71
C MET A 33 -2.51 -14.29 -1.84
N GLU A 34 -2.98 -14.14 -0.60
CA GLU A 34 -3.28 -15.26 0.29
C GLU A 34 -4.29 -16.23 -0.34
N TYR A 35 -5.36 -15.70 -0.96
CA TYR A 35 -6.34 -16.50 -1.69
C TYR A 35 -5.74 -17.21 -2.91
N ASN A 36 -4.91 -16.52 -3.70
CA ASN A 36 -4.22 -17.13 -4.85
C ASN A 36 -3.35 -18.32 -4.41
N VAL A 37 -2.55 -18.15 -3.35
CA VAL A 37 -1.69 -19.22 -2.81
C VAL A 37 -2.51 -20.40 -2.28
N LYS A 38 -3.67 -20.14 -1.66
CA LYS A 38 -4.58 -21.18 -1.14
C LYS A 38 -5.37 -21.91 -2.23
N ALA A 39 -5.61 -21.28 -3.39
CA ALA A 39 -6.46 -21.84 -4.43
C ALA A 39 -5.88 -23.09 -5.10
N VAL A 40 -4.56 -23.15 -5.27
CA VAL A 40 -3.86 -24.29 -5.92
C VAL A 40 -2.51 -24.57 -5.27
N ASP A 41 -2.11 -25.83 -5.25
CA ASP A 41 -0.89 -26.35 -4.63
C ASP A 41 0.28 -26.52 -5.63
N ASN A 42 0.27 -25.78 -6.74
CA ASN A 42 1.33 -25.82 -7.74
C ASN A 42 1.88 -24.42 -8.06
N ARG A 43 3.20 -24.27 -8.05
CA ARG A 43 3.90 -22.99 -8.30
C ARG A 43 3.51 -22.34 -9.63
N TYR A 44 3.46 -23.12 -10.71
CA TYR A 44 3.13 -22.60 -12.04
C TYR A 44 1.63 -22.31 -12.19
N ALA A 45 0.78 -23.14 -11.58
CA ALA A 45 -0.66 -22.88 -11.53
C ALA A 45 -0.98 -21.59 -10.76
N ARG A 46 -0.29 -21.33 -9.63
CA ARG A 46 -0.36 -20.04 -8.91
C ARG A 46 0.07 -18.87 -9.80
N GLY A 47 1.13 -19.06 -10.59
CA GLY A 47 1.56 -18.07 -11.59
C GLY A 47 0.48 -17.80 -12.64
N GLY A 48 -0.16 -18.85 -13.17
CA GLY A 48 -1.29 -18.74 -14.09
C GLY A 48 -2.50 -18.04 -13.47
N LEU A 49 -2.83 -18.38 -12.21
CA LEU A 49 -3.91 -17.73 -11.47
C LEU A 49 -3.59 -16.27 -11.19
N ASN A 50 -2.34 -15.94 -10.88
CA ASN A 50 -1.89 -14.55 -10.72
C ASN A 50 -2.10 -13.73 -11.99
N MET A 51 -1.81 -14.32 -13.16
CA MET A 51 -2.07 -13.69 -14.45
C MET A 51 -3.58 -13.54 -14.72
N ALA A 52 -4.37 -14.57 -14.43
CA ALA A 52 -5.82 -14.55 -14.60
C ALA A 52 -6.51 -13.53 -13.66
N MET A 53 -6.00 -13.38 -12.43
CA MET A 53 -6.47 -12.42 -11.44
C MET A 53 -5.87 -11.02 -11.61
N SER A 54 -5.06 -10.78 -12.64
CA SER A 54 -4.40 -9.47 -12.85
C SER A 54 -5.34 -8.25 -12.82
N PRO A 55 -6.61 -8.31 -13.30
CA PRO A 55 -7.53 -7.18 -13.16
C PRO A 55 -7.89 -6.90 -11.69
N LEU A 56 -8.02 -7.96 -10.88
CA LEU A 56 -8.35 -7.85 -9.46
C LEU A 56 -7.15 -7.31 -8.66
N TYR A 57 -5.93 -7.75 -8.99
CA TYR A 57 -4.70 -7.18 -8.43
C TYR A 57 -4.54 -5.70 -8.77
N ALA A 58 -4.89 -5.27 -9.99
CA ALA A 58 -4.86 -3.85 -10.34
C ALA A 58 -5.82 -3.02 -9.46
N VAL A 59 -7.01 -3.56 -9.17
CA VAL A 59 -7.98 -2.91 -8.27
C VAL A 59 -7.47 -2.86 -6.83
N THR A 60 -6.95 -3.97 -6.29
CA THR A 60 -6.46 -3.98 -4.90
C THR A 60 -5.24 -3.10 -4.72
N VAL A 61 -4.31 -3.09 -5.67
CA VAL A 61 -3.14 -2.19 -5.64
C VAL A 61 -3.60 -0.73 -5.69
N GLY A 62 -4.57 -0.40 -6.54
CA GLY A 62 -5.14 0.94 -6.58
C GLY A 62 -5.83 1.34 -5.26
N ALA A 63 -6.58 0.41 -4.65
CA ALA A 63 -7.25 0.65 -3.37
C ALA A 63 -6.26 0.80 -2.21
N ASP A 64 -5.23 -0.04 -2.17
CA ASP A 64 -4.15 0.06 -1.18
C ASP A 64 -3.45 1.41 -1.30
N TYR A 65 -3.02 1.79 -2.51
CA TYR A 65 -2.27 3.02 -2.73
C TYR A 65 -3.09 4.29 -2.44
N LEU A 66 -4.33 4.35 -2.93
CA LEU A 66 -5.15 5.57 -2.85
C LEU A 66 -5.89 5.72 -1.52
N VAL A 67 -6.22 4.61 -0.86
CA VAL A 67 -7.13 4.63 0.30
C VAL A 67 -6.48 4.00 1.52
N LEU A 68 -6.15 2.71 1.47
CA LEU A 68 -5.80 1.98 2.70
C LEU A 68 -4.46 2.41 3.28
N ASN A 69 -3.42 2.56 2.46
CA ASN A 69 -2.11 3.04 2.91
C ASN A 69 -2.17 4.53 3.33
N SER A 70 -3.03 5.32 2.68
CA SER A 70 -3.27 6.71 3.08
C SER A 70 -3.91 6.78 4.47
N LEU A 71 -4.94 5.97 4.72
CA LEU A 71 -5.55 5.87 6.04
C LEU A 71 -4.53 5.39 7.08
N GLU A 72 -3.82 4.29 6.80
CA GLU A 72 -2.79 3.71 7.67
C GLU A 72 -1.73 4.73 8.11
N PHE A 73 -1.29 5.61 7.20
CA PHE A 73 -0.35 6.69 7.53
C PHE A 73 -0.94 7.71 8.50
N TRP A 74 -2.18 8.17 8.25
CA TRP A 74 -2.80 9.22 9.08
C TRP A 74 -3.34 8.69 10.41
N THR A 75 -3.64 7.39 10.50
CA THR A 75 -4.13 6.73 11.72
C THR A 75 -3.05 6.01 12.52
N GLY A 76 -1.85 5.83 11.97
CA GLY A 76 -0.73 5.12 12.61
C GLY A 76 -0.90 3.59 12.65
N GLU A 77 -2.08 3.09 12.31
CA GLU A 77 -2.37 1.66 12.22
C GLU A 77 -3.33 1.37 11.06
N ASN A 78 -3.25 0.15 10.54
CA ASN A 78 -4.11 -0.26 9.45
C ASN A 78 -5.53 -0.55 9.97
N PRO A 79 -6.59 0.08 9.42
CA PRO A 79 -7.95 -0.07 9.93
C PRO A 79 -8.55 -1.47 9.71
N ILE A 80 -7.91 -2.32 8.92
CA ILE A 80 -8.37 -3.69 8.62
C ILE A 80 -7.59 -4.72 9.43
N SER A 81 -6.26 -4.56 9.56
CA SER A 81 -5.40 -5.54 10.25
C SER A 81 -4.98 -5.15 11.67
N GLY A 82 -5.17 -3.90 12.08
CA GLY A 82 -4.72 -3.35 13.36
C GLY A 82 -3.20 -3.37 13.54
N GLN A 83 -2.45 -3.53 12.45
CA GLN A 83 -0.99 -3.51 12.50
C GLN A 83 -0.49 -2.07 12.45
N PRO A 84 0.55 -1.73 13.24
CA PRO A 84 1.14 -0.40 13.21
C PRO A 84 1.74 -0.10 11.83
N HIS A 85 1.70 1.17 11.44
CA HIS A 85 2.28 1.62 10.18
C HIS A 85 3.81 1.48 10.22
N ILE A 86 4.41 1.08 9.10
CA ILE A 86 5.86 0.79 9.03
C ILE A 86 6.74 2.00 9.39
N PHE A 87 6.23 3.22 9.23
CA PHE A 87 6.97 4.44 9.59
C PHE A 87 7.05 4.72 11.09
N ASP A 88 6.19 4.09 11.89
CA ASP A 88 6.24 4.17 13.35
C ASP A 88 7.18 3.10 13.94
N THR A 89 8.04 2.49 13.11
CA THR A 89 9.02 1.49 13.56
C THR A 89 10.22 2.16 14.22
N ASP A 90 10.45 1.83 15.48
CA ASP A 90 11.65 2.24 16.21
C ASP A 90 12.90 1.54 15.63
N THR A 91 13.79 2.32 15.04
CA THR A 91 15.07 1.84 14.49
C THR A 91 16.14 2.93 14.62
N ASP A 92 17.42 2.53 14.61
CA ASP A 92 18.53 3.47 14.62
C ASP A 92 18.48 4.37 13.37
N THR A 93 18.19 5.66 13.57
CA THR A 93 18.11 6.65 12.48
C THR A 93 19.42 7.40 12.31
N TRP A 94 19.83 7.65 11.06
CA TRP A 94 21.03 8.46 10.79
C TRP A 94 20.81 9.97 10.96
N LEU A 95 19.55 10.42 11.04
CA LEU A 95 19.19 11.82 11.13
C LEU A 95 18.00 12.01 12.08
N GLU A 96 18.25 12.61 13.24
CA GLU A 96 17.28 12.76 14.34
C GLU A 96 16.49 14.07 14.25
N VAL A 97 15.39 14.06 13.48
CA VAL A 97 14.55 15.26 13.28
C VAL A 97 13.68 15.59 14.48
N ASN A 98 13.23 14.59 15.24
CA ASN A 98 12.26 14.75 16.33
C ASN A 98 12.74 15.72 17.43
N SER A 99 14.06 15.90 17.58
CA SER A 99 14.64 16.88 18.51
C SER A 99 14.35 18.35 18.15
N SER A 100 14.03 18.63 16.89
CA SER A 100 13.92 19.97 16.31
C SER A 100 12.50 20.33 15.86
N ILE A 101 11.52 19.45 16.06
CA ILE A 101 10.12 19.65 15.66
C ILE A 101 9.18 19.44 16.85
N ASP A 102 7.99 20.01 16.76
CA ASP A 102 6.96 19.91 17.79
C ASP A 102 6.55 18.44 18.07
N GLU A 103 6.30 18.11 19.34
CA GLU A 103 5.95 16.76 19.79
C GLU A 103 4.66 16.22 19.13
N SER A 104 3.74 17.11 18.74
CA SER A 104 2.53 16.73 18.01
C SER A 104 2.79 16.11 16.63
N LEU A 105 3.99 16.29 16.08
CA LEU A 105 4.40 15.75 14.77
C LEU A 105 5.22 14.45 14.89
N HIS A 106 5.39 13.91 16.09
CA HIS A 106 6.19 12.70 16.30
C HIS A 106 5.41 11.41 16.02
N SER A 107 4.08 11.48 15.87
CA SER A 107 3.23 10.31 15.65
C SER A 107 2.00 10.65 14.81
N ALA A 108 1.25 9.63 14.41
CA ALA A 108 0.02 9.80 13.66
C ALA A 108 -1.00 10.69 14.40
N PRO A 109 -1.61 11.68 13.72
CA PRO A 109 -2.47 12.68 14.36
C PRO A 109 -3.86 12.14 14.74
N ILE A 110 -4.30 11.05 14.12
CA ILE A 110 -5.62 10.45 14.35
C ILE A 110 -5.41 9.10 15.01
N LYS A 111 -6.11 8.82 16.11
CA LYS A 111 -6.14 7.48 16.72
C LYS A 111 -7.47 6.82 16.41
N ILE A 112 -7.45 5.57 15.96
CA ILE A 112 -8.68 4.80 15.79
C ILE A 112 -9.17 4.39 17.18
N SER A 113 -10.43 4.64 17.50
CA SER A 113 -10.99 4.45 18.85
C SER A 113 -11.23 2.99 19.24
N THR A 114 -10.59 2.03 18.58
CA THR A 114 -10.79 0.58 18.80
C THR A 114 -9.57 -0.01 19.49
N SER A 115 -9.40 0.38 20.76
CA SER A 115 -8.58 -0.36 21.71
C SER A 115 -9.45 -0.74 22.91
N GLU A 116 -10.26 -1.78 22.74
CA GLU A 116 -10.59 -2.77 23.77
C GLU A 116 -10.63 -4.16 23.13
#